data_AF-A0A1I8IET7-F1
#
_entry.id   AF-A0A1I8IET7-F1
#
_cell.length_a   1.000
_cell.length_b   1.000
_cell.length_c   1.000
_cell.angle_alpha   90.00
_cell.angle_beta   90.00
_cell.angle_gamma   90.00
#
_symmetry.space_group_name_H-M   'P 1'
#
loop_
_entity.id
_entity.type
_entity.pdbx_description
1 polymer ?
#
loop_
_entity_poly.entity_id
_entity_poly.type
_entity_poly.pdbx_seq_one_letter_code
_entity_poly.pdbx_strand_id
1 'polypeptide(L)'
;PKPGATPTVHGKWGEWSPWSYCGPDCRSSRQRACNSPSPRNGGFPCADADSGENGGRTRNCSDGLCRKEDQTLLRYINGQNGRSVNPEHVPNLNNVAIYIGLFVAAAVIVTVAVVIVYLVRKKSVSFTAGRRVPRYNIHMN
;
A
#
# COMPACT_ATOMS: atom_id res chain seq x y z
N PRO A 1 45.85 33.66 -34.07
CA PRO A 1 45.26 33.77 -32.71
C PRO A 1 45.14 35.24 -32.30
N LYS A 2 43.91 35.75 -32.06
CA LYS A 2 43.71 37.14 -31.62
C LYS A 2 44.30 37.34 -30.21
N PRO A 3 45.16 38.34 -29.98
CA PRO A 3 45.62 38.68 -28.64
C PRO A 3 44.40 39.17 -27.83
N GLY A 4 44.09 38.49 -26.73
CA GLY A 4 42.96 38.84 -25.84
C GLY A 4 41.82 37.80 -25.77
N ALA A 5 41.89 36.68 -26.50
CA ALA A 5 40.93 35.59 -26.31
C ALA A 5 41.24 34.83 -25.01
N THR A 6 40.41 35.00 -23.99
CA THR A 6 40.51 34.19 -22.76
C THR A 6 40.10 32.75 -23.07
N PRO A 7 40.88 31.75 -22.64
CA PRO A 7 40.57 30.35 -22.95
C PRO A 7 39.25 29.92 -22.30
N THR A 8 38.41 29.22 -23.05
CA THR A 8 37.20 28.58 -22.53
C THR A 8 37.59 27.46 -21.57
N VAL A 9 37.04 27.50 -20.36
CA VAL A 9 37.30 26.48 -19.33
C VAL A 9 36.02 25.72 -19.10
N HIS A 10 36.01 24.43 -19.41
CA HIS A 10 34.90 23.55 -19.09
C HIS A 10 34.88 23.23 -17.60
N GLY A 11 33.69 23.23 -17.02
CA GLY A 11 33.49 22.87 -15.63
C GLY A 11 33.87 21.41 -15.39
N LYS A 12 34.64 21.16 -14.32
CA LYS A 12 34.88 19.81 -13.84
C LYS A 12 34.49 19.69 -12.38
N TRP A 13 34.01 18.50 -12.07
CA TRP A 13 33.69 18.10 -10.71
C TRP A 13 34.95 18.11 -9.85
N GLY A 14 34.82 18.74 -8.69
CA GLY A 14 35.76 18.58 -7.60
C GLY A 14 35.59 17.24 -6.90
N GLU A 15 36.41 17.05 -5.88
CA GLU A 15 36.36 15.86 -5.05
C GLU A 15 35.02 15.68 -4.38
N TRP A 16 34.68 14.40 -4.15
CA TRP A 16 33.49 14.06 -3.38
C TRP A 16 33.69 14.41 -1.91
N SER A 17 32.66 15.01 -1.31
CA SER A 17 32.55 15.03 0.15
C SER A 17 32.47 13.61 0.72
N PRO A 18 32.85 13.43 1.98
CA PRO A 18 32.59 12.20 2.71
C PRO A 18 31.11 11.84 2.65
N TRP A 19 30.82 10.54 2.67
CA TRP A 19 29.45 10.05 2.81
C TRP A 19 28.87 10.50 4.14
N SER A 20 27.62 10.96 4.10
CA SER A 20 26.85 11.21 5.32
C SER A 20 26.71 9.91 6.12
N TYR A 21 26.45 10.04 7.42
CA TYR A 21 25.95 8.93 8.21
C TYR A 21 24.70 8.32 7.55
N CYS A 22 24.52 7.03 7.77
CA CYS A 22 23.36 6.29 7.27
C CYS A 22 22.10 6.87 7.92
N GLY A 23 21.21 7.45 7.11
CA GLY A 23 19.95 8.01 7.57
C GLY A 23 18.98 6.92 8.05
N PRO A 24 17.89 7.30 8.72
CA PRO A 24 16.82 6.36 9.11
C PRO A 24 16.06 5.77 7.91
N ASP A 25 16.21 6.35 6.73
CA ASP A 25 15.77 5.84 5.44
C ASP A 25 16.80 4.89 4.79
N CYS A 26 17.87 4.56 5.52
CA CYS A 26 18.97 3.69 5.12
C CYS A 26 19.68 4.13 3.83
N ARG A 27 19.68 5.44 3.63
CA ARG A 27 20.40 6.08 2.55
C ARG A 27 21.51 6.93 3.15
N SER A 28 22.62 6.94 2.44
CA SER A 28 23.72 7.86 2.69
C SER A 28 23.87 8.73 1.44
N SER A 29 24.09 10.01 1.66
CA SER A 29 24.26 11.00 0.60
C SER A 29 25.65 11.62 0.66
N ARG A 30 26.13 12.08 -0.49
CA ARG A 30 27.32 12.90 -0.61
C ARG A 30 27.14 13.90 -1.74
N GLN A 31 27.93 14.96 -1.70
CA GLN A 31 27.90 16.03 -2.70
C GLN A 31 29.30 16.34 -3.20
N ARG A 32 29.39 16.94 -4.39
CA ARG A 32 30.62 17.48 -4.96
C ARG A 32 30.30 18.80 -5.65
N ALA A 33 31.26 19.72 -5.65
CA ALA A 33 31.10 21.02 -6.30
C ALA A 33 31.65 21.00 -7.73
N CYS A 34 31.04 21.75 -8.64
CA CYS A 34 31.57 22.00 -9.99
C CYS A 34 32.61 23.12 -9.94
N ASN A 35 33.76 22.87 -9.31
CA ASN A 35 34.77 23.90 -9.03
C ASN A 35 36.22 23.52 -9.34
N SER A 36 36.48 22.38 -9.97
CA SER A 36 37.85 21.86 -10.15
C SER A 36 38.22 21.57 -11.61
N PRO A 37 38.14 22.53 -12.54
CA PRO A 37 37.87 23.97 -12.34
C PRO A 37 36.39 24.34 -12.56
N SER A 38 35.98 25.52 -12.09
CA SER A 38 34.67 26.09 -12.45
C SER A 38 34.60 26.48 -13.93
N PRO A 39 33.43 26.34 -14.58
CA PRO A 39 33.27 26.74 -15.97
C PRO A 39 33.47 28.25 -16.15
N ARG A 40 34.21 28.65 -17.20
CA ARG A 40 34.49 30.06 -17.53
C ARG A 40 34.46 30.30 -19.05
N ASN A 41 34.21 31.54 -19.44
CA ASN A 41 34.22 32.01 -20.84
C ASN A 41 33.33 31.14 -21.76
N GLY A 42 32.09 30.88 -21.31
CA GLY A 42 31.11 30.06 -22.06
C GLY A 42 31.36 28.55 -22.01
N GLY A 43 32.23 28.08 -21.11
CA GLY A 43 32.48 26.65 -20.94
C GLY A 43 31.28 25.89 -20.39
N PHE A 44 31.11 24.65 -20.86
CA PHE A 44 30.04 23.77 -20.40
C PHE A 44 30.03 23.56 -18.87
N PRO A 45 28.84 23.49 -18.25
CA PRO A 45 28.70 23.10 -16.86
C PRO A 45 29.11 21.63 -16.68
N CYS A 46 29.33 21.23 -15.43
CA CYS A 46 29.58 19.83 -15.11
C CYS A 46 28.34 19.00 -15.44
N ALA A 47 28.44 18.11 -16.43
CA ALA A 47 27.38 17.21 -16.84
C ALA A 47 27.78 15.78 -16.46
N ASP A 48 26.95 15.12 -15.66
CA ASP A 48 27.06 13.70 -15.35
C ASP A 48 25.63 13.16 -15.18
N ALA A 49 25.30 12.07 -15.87
CA ALA A 49 23.95 11.48 -15.83
C ALA A 49 23.59 10.90 -14.45
N ASP A 50 24.60 10.52 -13.66
CA ASP A 50 24.44 9.82 -12.38
C ASP A 50 24.52 10.73 -11.15
N SER A 51 24.92 11.99 -11.31
CA SER A 51 24.82 12.97 -10.23
C SER A 51 23.51 13.70 -10.33
N GLY A 52 22.70 13.60 -9.27
CA GLY A 52 21.48 14.40 -9.14
C GLY A 52 21.78 15.89 -9.13
N GLU A 53 20.71 16.68 -9.07
CA GLU A 53 20.76 18.14 -8.99
C GLU A 53 21.85 18.60 -7.99
N ASN A 54 22.70 19.53 -8.43
CA ASN A 54 23.83 20.08 -7.65
C ASN A 54 24.94 19.08 -7.28
N GLY A 55 25.16 18.02 -8.07
CA GLY A 55 26.28 17.10 -7.83
C GLY A 55 26.06 16.14 -6.66
N GLY A 56 24.80 15.90 -6.28
CA GLY A 56 24.44 14.97 -5.21
C GLY A 56 24.46 13.52 -5.68
N ARG A 57 24.85 12.60 -4.80
CA ARG A 57 24.71 11.15 -5.00
C ARG A 57 24.19 10.48 -3.74
N THR A 58 23.29 9.53 -3.92
CA THR A 58 22.69 8.74 -2.84
C THR A 58 22.99 7.26 -3.04
N ARG A 59 23.26 6.53 -1.96
CA ARG A 59 23.40 5.06 -1.97
C ARG A 59 22.70 4.42 -0.78
N ASN A 60 22.35 3.15 -0.92
CA ASN A 60 21.99 2.34 0.24
C ASN A 60 23.27 2.09 1.05
N CYS A 61 23.20 2.27 2.37
CA CYS A 61 24.32 2.07 3.29
C CYS A 61 24.23 0.75 4.05
N SER A 62 23.13 0.03 3.91
CA SER A 62 22.84 -1.20 4.66
C SER A 62 22.91 -2.46 3.80
N ASP A 63 23.32 -2.36 2.52
CA ASP A 63 23.38 -3.50 1.58
C ASP A 63 22.12 -4.39 1.60
N GLY A 64 20.94 -3.77 1.77
CA GLY A 64 19.65 -4.45 1.83
C GLY A 64 19.24 -4.98 3.22
N LEU A 65 20.08 -4.83 4.24
CA LEU A 65 19.77 -5.17 5.64
C LEU A 65 18.87 -4.13 6.33
N CYS A 66 18.54 -3.05 5.64
CA CYS A 66 17.59 -2.07 6.15
C CYS A 66 16.17 -2.65 6.14
N ARG A 67 15.81 -3.29 7.24
CA ARG A 67 14.47 -3.83 7.45
C ARG A 67 13.58 -2.70 7.95
N LYS A 68 12.59 -2.30 7.14
CA LYS A 68 11.52 -1.36 7.58
C LYS A 68 10.80 -1.84 8.86
N GLU A 69 10.91 -3.12 9.18
CA GLU A 69 10.32 -3.75 10.37
C GLU A 69 11.08 -3.40 11.68
N ASP A 70 12.36 -3.01 11.63
CA ASP A 70 13.09 -2.56 12.83
C ASP A 70 12.78 -1.11 13.21
N GLN A 71 12.02 -0.40 12.37
CA GLN A 71 11.57 0.95 12.67
C GLN A 71 10.53 0.97 13.80
N THR A 72 9.80 -0.13 14.03
CA THR A 72 8.87 -0.26 15.17
C THR A 72 9.60 -0.61 16.46
N LEU A 73 10.61 -1.48 16.42
CA LEU A 73 11.38 -1.88 17.60
C LEU A 73 12.32 -0.76 18.07
N LEU A 74 13.02 -0.06 17.17
CA LEU A 74 13.87 1.08 17.53
C LEU A 74 13.08 2.30 18.04
N ARG A 75 11.81 2.45 17.62
CA ARG A 75 10.90 3.46 18.21
C ARG A 75 10.44 3.07 19.62
N TYR A 76 10.23 1.77 19.87
CA TYR A 76 9.85 1.27 21.18
C TYR A 76 11.00 1.39 22.19
N ILE A 77 12.24 1.07 21.77
CA ILE A 77 13.42 1.11 22.65
C ILE A 77 13.86 2.55 22.96
N ASN A 78 13.73 3.50 22.02
CA ASN A 78 14.22 4.88 22.19
C ASN A 78 13.20 5.89 22.76
N GLY A 79 12.02 5.46 23.20
CA GLY A 79 11.15 6.22 24.10
C GLY A 79 10.83 7.67 23.70
N GLN A 80 10.65 7.98 22.41
CA GLN A 80 10.31 9.34 21.96
C GLN A 80 8.78 9.49 21.82
N ASN A 81 8.19 10.19 22.79
CA ASN A 81 6.94 10.92 22.63
C ASN A 81 6.99 11.77 21.35
N GLY A 82 6.08 11.54 20.41
CA GLY A 82 5.77 12.50 19.33
C GLY A 82 6.36 12.20 17.95
N ARG A 83 5.67 11.35 17.17
CA ARG A 83 5.48 11.59 15.73
C ARG A 83 4.20 10.89 15.28
N SER A 84 3.27 11.66 14.75
CA SER A 84 2.04 11.18 14.11
C SER A 84 2.38 10.12 13.06
N VAL A 85 2.00 8.88 13.34
CA VAL A 85 2.02 7.82 12.34
C VAL A 85 0.83 8.07 11.43
N ASN A 86 1.08 8.33 10.14
CA ASN A 86 0.01 8.30 9.14
C ASN A 86 -0.62 6.89 9.17
N PRO A 87 -1.93 6.75 9.39
CA PRO A 87 -2.58 5.47 9.69
C PRO A 87 -2.86 4.60 8.44
N GLU A 88 -1.98 4.61 7.43
CA GLU A 88 -2.29 3.99 6.13
C GLU A 88 -1.78 2.55 5.94
N HIS A 89 -1.31 1.91 7.02
CA HIS A 89 -0.99 0.47 6.98
C HIS A 89 -1.39 -0.30 8.23
N VAL A 90 -2.60 -0.02 8.73
CA VAL A 90 -3.36 -1.00 9.50
C VAL A 90 -4.05 -1.92 8.47
N PRO A 91 -3.97 -3.26 8.58
CA PRO A 91 -4.82 -4.13 7.76
C PRO A 91 -6.27 -3.68 7.99
N ASN A 92 -6.91 -3.22 6.92
CA ASN A 92 -8.23 -2.59 6.96
C ASN A 92 -9.23 -3.42 7.78
N LEU A 93 -9.49 -3.01 9.03
CA LEU A 93 -10.53 -3.57 9.90
C LEU A 93 -11.94 -3.35 9.30
N ASN A 94 -12.02 -2.48 8.30
CA ASN A 94 -13.16 -2.05 7.51
C ASN A 94 -13.86 -3.23 6.80
N ASN A 95 -13.14 -4.35 6.61
CA ASN A 95 -13.69 -5.55 5.99
C ASN A 95 -14.44 -6.42 7.00
N VAL A 96 -14.17 -6.31 8.31
CA VAL A 96 -14.81 -7.13 9.35
C VAL A 96 -16.31 -6.84 9.47
N ALA A 97 -16.72 -5.58 9.36
CA ALA A 97 -18.12 -5.18 9.42
C ALA A 97 -18.94 -5.75 8.24
N ILE A 98 -18.36 -5.81 7.04
CA ILE A 98 -19.01 -6.37 5.85
C ILE A 98 -19.14 -7.89 5.99
N TYR A 99 -18.13 -8.59 6.51
CA TYR A 99 -18.22 -10.03 6.77
C TYR A 99 -19.28 -10.36 7.83
N ILE A 100 -19.34 -9.58 8.92
CA ILE A 100 -20.37 -9.76 9.95
C ILE A 100 -21.76 -9.49 9.37
N GLY A 101 -21.94 -8.40 8.62
CA GLY A 101 -23.20 -8.07 7.97
C GLY A 101 -23.67 -9.15 6.98
N LEU A 102 -22.76 -9.68 6.16
CA LEU A 102 -23.03 -10.76 5.21
C LEU A 102 -23.47 -12.04 5.93
N PHE A 103 -22.79 -12.41 7.02
CA PHE A 103 -23.12 -13.60 7.80
C PHE A 103 -24.52 -13.50 8.42
N VAL A 104 -24.84 -12.34 9.02
CA VAL A 104 -26.16 -12.09 9.61
C VAL A 104 -27.25 -12.11 8.53
N ALA A 105 -27.02 -11.45 7.39
CA ALA A 105 -27.97 -11.44 6.28
C ALA A 105 -28.23 -12.85 5.73
N ALA A 106 -27.18 -13.64 5.52
CA ALA A 106 -27.28 -15.03 5.08
C ALA A 106 -28.06 -15.89 6.08
N ALA A 107 -27.79 -15.76 7.38
CA ALA A 107 -28.49 -16.48 8.42
C ALA A 107 -30.00 -16.16 8.43
N VAL A 108 -30.38 -14.89 8.30
CA VAL A 108 -31.80 -14.47 8.23
C VAL A 108 -32.49 -15.02 6.98
N ILE A 109 -31.82 -14.99 5.82
CA ILE A 109 -32.38 -15.55 4.57
C ILE A 109 -32.61 -17.06 4.72
N VAL A 110 -31.66 -17.78 5.30
CA VAL A 110 -31.77 -19.23 5.53
C VAL A 110 -32.92 -19.55 6.49
N THR A 111 -33.07 -18.81 7.60
CA THR A 111 -34.16 -19.06 8.54
C THR A 111 -35.53 -18.79 7.92
N VAL A 112 -35.68 -17.70 7.17
CA VAL A 112 -36.92 -17.39 6.43
C VAL A 112 -37.22 -18.46 5.39
N ALA A 113 -36.22 -18.92 4.62
CA ALA A 113 -36.40 -19.98 3.64
C ALA A 113 -36.83 -21.30 4.30
N VAL A 114 -36.20 -21.68 5.41
CA VAL A 114 -36.59 -22.88 6.19
C VAL A 114 -38.02 -22.76 6.70
N VAL A 115 -38.41 -21.60 7.24
CA VAL A 115 -39.78 -21.35 7.71
C VAL A 115 -40.78 -21.44 6.56
N ILE A 116 -40.50 -20.82 5.40
CA ILE A 116 -41.36 -20.90 4.22
C ILE A 116 -41.49 -22.36 3.75
N VAL A 117 -40.38 -23.09 3.63
CA VAL A 117 -40.39 -24.50 3.25
C VAL A 117 -41.19 -25.33 4.25
N TYR A 118 -41.01 -25.06 5.55
CA TYR A 118 -41.77 -25.71 6.62
C TYR A 118 -43.27 -25.42 6.51
N LEU A 119 -43.66 -24.17 6.27
CA LEU A 119 -45.06 -23.75 6.11
C LEU A 119 -45.68 -24.34 4.84
N VAL A 120 -44.94 -24.39 3.73
CA VAL A 120 -45.39 -25.02 2.48
C VAL A 120 -45.55 -26.54 2.66
N ARG A 121 -44.58 -27.20 3.31
CA ARG A 121 -44.67 -28.63 3.66
C ARG A 121 -45.81 -28.92 4.63
N LYS A 122 -46.04 -28.06 5.62
CA LYS A 122 -47.16 -28.18 6.55
C LYS A 122 -48.50 -27.99 5.83
N LYS A 123 -48.57 -27.04 4.89
CA LYS A 123 -49.77 -26.77 4.09
C LYS A 123 -50.05 -27.88 3.09
N SER A 124 -49.04 -28.50 2.48
CA SER A 124 -49.22 -29.67 1.61
C SER A 124 -49.66 -30.90 2.42
N VAL A 125 -49.08 -31.14 3.61
CA VAL A 125 -49.52 -32.22 4.52
C VAL A 125 -50.97 -31.99 5.00
N SER A 126 -51.34 -30.74 5.29
CA SER A 126 -52.73 -30.39 5.70
C SER A 126 -53.72 -30.49 4.55
N PHE A 127 -53.28 -30.21 3.31
CA PHE A 127 -54.11 -30.32 2.12
C PHE A 127 -54.33 -31.78 1.68
N THR A 128 -53.33 -32.65 1.84
CA THR A 128 -53.45 -34.09 1.54
C THR A 128 -54.39 -34.81 2.52
N ALA A 129 -54.61 -34.30 3.73
CA ALA A 129 -55.58 -34.84 4.68
C ALA A 129 -57.05 -34.45 4.39
N GLY A 130 -57.30 -33.53 3.43
CA GLY A 130 -58.62 -32.91 3.21
C GLY A 130 -59.42 -33.34 1.97
N ARG A 131 -58.95 -34.29 1.15
CA ARG A 131 -59.73 -34.84 0.02
C ARG A 131 -60.01 -36.34 0.22
N ARG A 132 -60.92 -36.67 1.15
CA ARG A 132 -61.71 -37.90 1.03
C ARG A 132 -62.95 -37.60 0.20
N VAL A 133 -63.01 -38.22 -0.97
CA VAL A 133 -64.16 -38.24 -1.89
C VAL A 133 -65.38 -38.82 -1.16
N PRO A 134 -66.57 -38.19 -1.23
CA PRO A 134 -67.79 -38.86 -0.78
C PRO A 134 -68.17 -39.95 -1.80
N ARG A 135 -68.08 -41.23 -1.40
CA ARG A 135 -68.83 -42.30 -2.06
C ARG A 135 -70.29 -42.15 -1.65
N TYR A 136 -71.12 -41.62 -2.53
CA TYR A 136 -72.55 -41.94 -2.50
C TYR A 136 -72.74 -43.23 -3.32
N ASN A 137 -73.10 -44.31 -2.66
CA ASN A 137 -73.57 -45.52 -3.35
C ASN A 137 -75.00 -45.25 -3.81
N ILE A 138 -75.21 -45.14 -5.12
CA ILE A 138 -76.54 -45.31 -5.72
C ILE A 138 -76.69 -46.81 -5.94
N HIS A 139 -77.64 -47.44 -5.25
CA HIS A 139 -78.16 -48.73 -5.67
C HIS A 139 -79.66 -48.57 -5.93
N MET A 140 -80.03 -48.74 -7.19
CA MET A 140 -81.40 -48.91 -7.69
C MET A 140 -81.92 -50.28 -7.23
N ASN A 141 -83.07 -50.30 -6.57
CA ASN A 141 -84.32 -51.00 -6.91
C ASN A 141 -85.24 -51.09 -5.69
#